data_AF-U2QR95-F1
#
_entry.id   AF-U2QR95-F1
#
_cell.length_a   1.000
_cell.length_b   1.000
_cell.length_c   1.000
_cell.angle_alpha   90.00
_cell.angle_beta   90.00
_cell.angle_gamma   90.00
#
_symmetry.space_group_name_H-M   'P 1'
#
loop_
_entity.id
_entity.type
_entity.pdbx_description
1 polymer ?
#
loop_
_entity_poly.entity_id
_entity_poly.type
_entity_poly.pdbx_seq_one_letter_code
_entity_poly.pdbx_strand_id
1 'polypeptide(L)'
;SGKVAVTEEMKVKLLEALEKFNPEAPLTMLFDYVRIRFPTLDIGHIIKDILQLNIQYMIHEDFGHYSYTEHYYIGDIFVYTSPDEEKGVLLELKGKGCRQFESYLLAQERSWYDFLMDALVDGGVMKRLDLAINDHTGMLDIPELTEKCRNEECVSVFRSFKSYASGELVKHEEQDKAGMGYTLYIGSLKSEVYFCVYEKSYEQYIKLGIPIEEAPIKNRFEIRLKNERAYYAVRDLLTYYDAERTAFSIINRYVRFVDKEADKKRS
;
A
#
# COMPACT_ATOMS: atom_id res chain seq x y z
N SER A 1 10.88 36.02 27.25
CA SER A 1 10.94 35.60 25.83
C SER A 1 12.08 34.62 25.63
N GLY A 2 11.81 33.33 25.75
CA GLY A 2 12.84 32.29 25.60
C GLY A 2 13.09 31.98 24.13
N LYS A 3 14.11 32.62 23.53
CA LYS A 3 14.63 32.17 22.23
C LYS A 3 15.62 31.04 22.51
N VAL A 4 15.18 29.80 22.37
CA VAL A 4 16.08 28.63 22.35
C VAL A 4 16.80 28.63 21.00
N ALA A 5 18.14 28.62 21.02
CA ALA A 5 18.92 28.46 19.80
C ALA A 5 18.76 27.02 19.28
N VAL A 6 18.34 26.88 18.01
CA VAL A 6 18.18 25.57 17.37
C VAL A 6 19.55 24.91 17.27
N THR A 7 19.71 23.73 17.89
CA THR A 7 20.95 22.95 17.81
C THR A 7 21.14 22.41 16.39
N GLU A 8 22.38 22.07 16.03
CA GLU A 8 22.66 21.51 14.70
C GLU A 8 21.92 20.17 14.48
N GLU A 9 21.79 19.35 15.52
CA GLU A 9 20.97 18.12 15.48
C GLU A 9 19.49 18.41 15.21
N MET A 10 18.93 19.45 15.84
CA MET A 10 17.54 19.86 15.58
C MET A 10 17.37 20.39 14.16
N LYS A 11 18.35 21.12 13.61
CA LYS A 11 18.31 21.55 12.22
C LYS A 11 18.32 20.37 11.26
N VAL A 12 19.20 19.38 11.49
CA VAL A 12 19.24 18.15 10.67
C VAL A 12 17.89 17.45 10.71
N LYS A 13 17.31 17.23 11.89
CA LYS A 13 15.98 16.61 12.03
C LYS A 13 14.87 17.41 11.34
N LEU A 14 14.93 18.74 11.40
CA LEU A 14 13.99 19.63 10.70
C LEU A 14 14.13 19.53 9.19
N LEU A 15 15.36 19.52 8.67
CA LEU A 15 15.64 19.37 7.24
C LEU A 15 15.21 18.00 6.73
N GLU A 16 15.52 16.92 7.47
CA GLU A 16 15.05 15.57 7.16
C GLU A 16 13.51 15.50 7.16
N ALA A 17 12.85 16.14 8.12
CA ALA A 17 11.40 16.21 8.15
C ALA A 17 10.83 17.00 6.96
N LEU A 18 11.44 18.13 6.59
CA LEU A 18 11.03 18.93 5.43
C LEU A 18 11.20 18.16 4.12
N GLU A 19 12.30 17.42 3.95
CA GLU A 19 12.57 16.64 2.74
C GLU A 19 11.51 15.53 2.56
N LYS A 20 11.00 14.94 3.66
CA LYS A 20 9.88 13.98 3.61
C LYS A 20 8.58 14.57 3.06
N PHE A 21 8.43 15.90 3.07
CA PHE A 21 7.28 16.61 2.48
C PHE A 21 7.59 17.23 1.12
N ASN A 22 8.74 16.92 0.51
CA ASN A 22 9.10 17.42 -0.81
C ASN A 22 8.14 16.85 -1.88
N PRO A 23 7.31 17.68 -2.55
CA PRO A 23 6.38 17.20 -3.56
C PRO A 23 7.09 16.71 -4.83
N GLU A 24 8.35 17.11 -5.03
CA GLU A 24 9.21 16.70 -6.15
C GLU A 24 10.07 15.47 -5.79
N ALA A 25 9.78 14.81 -4.66
CA ALA A 25 10.51 13.61 -4.27
C ALA A 25 10.37 12.53 -5.36
N PRO A 26 11.48 11.89 -5.80
CA PRO A 26 11.43 10.90 -6.87
C PRO A 26 10.63 9.66 -6.47
N LEU A 27 10.55 9.37 -5.17
CA LEU A 27 9.80 8.29 -4.59
C LEU A 27 8.85 8.82 -3.52
N THR A 28 7.61 8.35 -3.50
CA THR A 28 6.65 8.62 -2.41
C THR A 28 6.08 7.32 -1.86
N MET A 29 5.87 7.26 -0.54
CA MET A 29 5.32 6.08 0.14
C MET A 29 3.92 6.33 0.65
N LEU A 30 3.06 5.31 0.59
CA LEU A 30 1.67 5.41 1.02
C LEU A 30 1.06 4.07 1.45
N PHE A 31 0.00 4.15 2.26
CA PHE A 31 -0.86 3.00 2.57
C PHE A 31 -1.83 2.76 1.41
N ASP A 32 -1.78 1.58 0.79
CA ASP A 32 -2.56 1.27 -0.42
C ASP A 32 -3.64 0.19 -0.20
N TYR A 33 -3.60 -0.49 0.95
CA TYR A 33 -4.67 -1.38 1.39
C TYR A 33 -4.60 -1.58 2.90
N VAL A 34 -5.75 -1.48 3.58
CA VAL A 34 -5.88 -1.85 4.99
C VAL A 34 -7.13 -2.70 5.16
N ARG A 35 -6.99 -3.85 5.80
CA ARG A 35 -8.13 -4.68 6.19
C ARG A 35 -7.94 -5.27 7.57
N ILE A 36 -8.89 -4.97 8.44
CA ILE A 36 -8.84 -5.25 9.87
C ILE A 36 -10.15 -5.91 10.28
N ARG A 37 -10.07 -7.04 10.97
CA ARG A 37 -11.24 -7.71 11.55
C ARG A 37 -11.27 -7.44 13.05
N PHE A 38 -12.33 -6.82 13.53
CA PHE A 38 -12.59 -6.58 14.94
C PHE A 38 -13.44 -7.71 15.52
N PRO A 39 -13.06 -8.31 16.66
CA PRO A 39 -13.80 -9.40 17.30
C PRO A 39 -15.02 -8.87 18.08
N THR A 40 -15.88 -8.11 17.42
CA THR A 40 -17.11 -7.53 17.98
C THR A 40 -18.24 -7.60 16.95
N LEU A 41 -19.48 -7.65 17.42
CA LEU A 41 -20.68 -7.49 16.58
C LEU A 41 -21.17 -6.02 16.55
N ASP A 42 -20.58 -5.15 17.38
CA ASP A 42 -20.98 -3.75 17.46
C ASP A 42 -20.32 -2.94 16.33
N ILE A 43 -20.98 -2.91 15.17
CA ILE A 43 -20.55 -2.09 14.04
C ILE A 43 -20.62 -0.60 14.35
N GLY A 44 -21.52 -0.17 15.24
CA GLY A 44 -21.66 1.21 15.66
C GLY A 44 -20.39 1.69 16.37
N HIS A 45 -19.85 0.86 17.26
CA HIS A 45 -18.56 1.10 17.92
C HIS A 45 -17.42 1.27 16.91
N ILE A 46 -17.31 0.36 15.94
CA ILE A 46 -16.24 0.43 14.92
C ILE A 46 -16.35 1.71 14.09
N ILE A 47 -17.56 2.06 13.62
CA ILE A 47 -17.77 3.25 12.79
C ILE A 47 -17.53 4.53 13.61
N LYS A 48 -18.12 4.62 14.80
CA LYS A 48 -18.17 5.87 15.56
C LYS A 48 -16.93 6.10 16.42
N ASP A 49 -16.42 5.07 17.08
CA ASP A 49 -15.39 5.23 18.10
C ASP A 49 -13.99 4.97 17.51
N ILE A 50 -13.85 3.96 16.64
CA ILE A 50 -12.56 3.63 16.00
C ILE A 50 -12.31 4.49 14.76
N LEU A 51 -13.24 4.47 13.79
CA LEU A 51 -13.11 5.26 12.55
C LEU A 51 -13.45 6.74 12.75
N GLN A 52 -14.15 7.09 13.84
CA GLN A 52 -14.63 8.45 14.12
C GLN A 52 -15.45 9.04 12.97
N LEU A 53 -16.30 8.19 12.37
CA LEU A 53 -17.23 8.55 11.32
C LEU A 53 -18.66 8.57 11.86
N ASN A 54 -19.52 9.35 11.23
CA ASN A 54 -20.94 9.37 11.57
C ASN A 54 -21.68 8.31 10.74
N ILE A 55 -22.22 7.29 11.42
CA ILE A 55 -22.98 6.20 10.80
C ILE A 55 -24.20 6.71 10.00
N GLN A 56 -24.77 7.86 10.35
CA GLN A 56 -25.91 8.45 9.64
C GLN A 56 -25.57 8.88 8.21
N TYR A 57 -24.29 9.06 7.89
CA TYR A 57 -23.82 9.39 6.54
C TYR A 57 -23.38 8.15 5.75
N MET A 58 -23.41 6.97 6.36
CA MET A 58 -23.08 5.72 5.68
C MET A 58 -24.35 5.11 5.06
N ILE A 59 -24.17 4.56 3.86
CA ILE A 59 -25.19 3.77 3.17
C ILE A 59 -25.11 2.34 3.70
N HIS A 60 -26.25 1.74 4.02
CA HIS A 60 -26.38 0.35 4.44
C HIS A 60 -26.94 -0.50 3.31
N GLU A 61 -26.38 -1.69 3.12
CA GLU A 61 -26.76 -2.65 2.10
C GLU A 61 -26.86 -4.06 2.70
N ASP A 62 -27.94 -4.77 2.38
CA ASP A 62 -28.29 -6.12 2.88
C ASP A 62 -27.58 -7.26 2.13
N PHE A 63 -26.40 -6.99 1.60
CA PHE A 63 -25.51 -7.99 1.02
C PHE A 63 -24.07 -7.69 1.41
N GLY A 64 -23.18 -8.68 1.35
CA GLY A 64 -21.79 -8.50 1.74
C GLY A 64 -20.78 -9.27 0.88
N HIS A 65 -19.52 -9.14 1.25
CA HIS A 65 -18.41 -9.90 0.68
C HIS A 65 -17.76 -10.77 1.75
N TYR A 66 -16.89 -11.71 1.34
CA TYR A 66 -16.15 -12.56 2.28
C TYR A 66 -17.05 -13.33 3.27
N SER A 67 -18.27 -13.71 2.85
CA SER A 67 -19.31 -14.36 3.65
C SER A 67 -19.89 -13.52 4.80
N TYR A 68 -19.63 -12.21 4.82
CA TYR A 68 -20.41 -11.25 5.60
C TYR A 68 -21.76 -11.04 4.93
N THR A 69 -22.81 -10.80 5.72
CA THR A 69 -24.18 -10.74 5.23
C THR A 69 -24.58 -9.33 4.82
N GLU A 70 -23.98 -8.32 5.43
CA GLU A 70 -24.34 -6.91 5.25
C GLU A 70 -23.10 -6.00 5.29
N HIS A 71 -23.24 -4.77 4.81
CA HIS A 71 -22.19 -3.76 4.98
C HIS A 71 -22.73 -2.33 5.05
N TYR A 72 -21.89 -1.47 5.63
CA TYR A 72 -22.02 -0.03 5.63
C TYR A 72 -20.87 0.57 4.84
N TYR A 73 -21.13 1.59 4.02
CA TYR A 73 -20.05 2.29 3.31
C TYR A 73 -20.30 3.78 3.16
N ILE A 74 -19.21 4.54 3.02
CA ILE A 74 -19.21 5.95 2.61
C ILE A 74 -18.06 6.18 1.64
N GLY A 75 -18.39 6.40 0.35
CA GLY A 75 -17.39 6.39 -0.72
C GLY A 75 -16.71 5.01 -0.82
N ASP A 76 -15.39 4.98 -0.65
CA ASP A 76 -14.53 3.80 -0.76
C ASP A 76 -14.13 3.20 0.62
N ILE A 77 -14.80 3.61 1.71
CA ILE A 77 -14.62 3.06 3.07
C ILE A 77 -15.73 2.06 3.34
N PHE A 78 -15.39 0.78 3.48
CA PHE A 78 -16.35 -0.31 3.68
C PHE A 78 -16.21 -0.97 5.06
N VAL A 79 -17.33 -1.17 5.75
CA VAL A 79 -17.41 -1.89 7.03
C VAL A 79 -18.45 -3.00 6.92
N TYR A 80 -18.01 -4.25 6.90
CA TYR A 80 -18.87 -5.42 6.77
C TYR A 80 -19.24 -5.97 8.15
N THR A 81 -20.46 -6.50 8.26
CA THR A 81 -20.96 -7.16 9.47
C THR A 81 -21.69 -8.46 9.15
N SER A 82 -21.77 -9.34 10.14
CA SER A 82 -22.45 -10.63 10.08
C SER A 82 -22.95 -10.99 11.48
N PRO A 83 -24.06 -11.73 11.63
CA PRO A 83 -24.47 -12.26 12.94
C PRO A 83 -23.50 -13.31 13.51
N ASP A 84 -22.48 -13.70 12.75
CA ASP A 84 -21.45 -14.66 13.14
C ASP A 84 -20.37 -14.01 14.02
N GLU A 85 -20.38 -14.34 15.32
CA GLU A 85 -19.42 -13.85 16.31
C GLU A 85 -17.96 -14.15 15.95
N GLU A 86 -17.68 -15.26 15.24
CA GLU A 86 -16.31 -15.58 14.82
C GLU A 86 -15.80 -14.61 13.75
N LYS A 87 -16.70 -14.05 12.94
CA LYS A 87 -16.36 -13.05 11.92
C LYS A 87 -16.25 -11.65 12.49
N GLY A 88 -17.08 -11.30 13.46
CA GLY A 88 -17.16 -9.95 14.01
C GLY A 88 -17.41 -8.89 12.92
N VAL A 89 -16.74 -7.75 13.01
CA VAL A 89 -16.83 -6.63 12.05
C VAL A 89 -15.55 -6.52 11.23
N LEU A 90 -15.65 -6.27 9.91
CA LEU A 90 -14.50 -6.17 9.01
C LEU A 90 -14.45 -4.80 8.34
N LEU A 91 -13.39 -4.05 8.62
CA LEU A 91 -13.03 -2.85 7.86
C LEU A 91 -12.23 -3.24 6.62
N GLU A 92 -12.58 -2.68 5.45
CA GLU A 92 -11.76 -2.74 4.24
C GLU A 92 -11.59 -1.35 3.61
N LEU A 93 -10.33 -0.94 3.50
CA LEU A 93 -9.88 0.25 2.79
C LEU A 93 -8.98 -0.21 1.64
N LYS A 94 -9.48 -0.11 0.40
CA LYS A 94 -8.65 -0.29 -0.81
C LYS A 94 -7.83 0.98 -1.08
N GLY A 95 -7.03 1.05 -2.14
CA GLY A 95 -6.18 2.22 -2.42
C GLY A 95 -6.94 3.56 -2.40
N LYS A 96 -8.10 3.64 -3.07
CA LYS A 96 -8.97 4.83 -3.01
C LYS A 96 -9.54 5.07 -1.61
N GLY A 97 -9.99 4.01 -0.94
CA GLY A 97 -10.47 4.07 0.44
C GLY A 97 -9.42 4.58 1.42
N CYS A 98 -8.14 4.21 1.23
CA CYS A 98 -7.04 4.73 2.02
C CYS A 98 -6.84 6.23 1.78
N ARG A 99 -6.87 6.70 0.51
CA ARG A 99 -6.78 8.14 0.20
C ARG A 99 -7.94 8.94 0.79
N GLN A 100 -9.16 8.40 0.71
CA GLN A 100 -10.33 9.03 1.30
C GLN A 100 -10.23 9.06 2.84
N PHE A 101 -9.79 7.95 3.44
CA PHE A 101 -9.65 7.86 4.89
C PHE A 101 -8.57 8.81 5.43
N GLU A 102 -7.49 9.05 4.70
CA GLU A 102 -6.50 10.09 5.04
C GLU A 102 -7.12 11.48 5.18
N SER A 103 -8.13 11.82 4.36
CA SER A 103 -8.84 13.10 4.50
C SER A 103 -9.64 13.16 5.80
N TYR A 104 -10.24 12.05 6.22
CA TYR A 104 -10.92 11.96 7.52
C TYR A 104 -9.93 12.04 8.68
N LEU A 105 -8.83 11.30 8.62
CA LEU A 105 -7.77 11.34 9.63
C LEU A 105 -7.23 12.78 9.79
N LEU A 106 -6.96 13.47 8.68
CA LEU A 106 -6.53 14.86 8.70
C LEU A 106 -7.56 15.77 9.39
N ALA A 107 -8.85 15.64 9.06
CA ALA A 107 -9.93 16.41 9.68
C ALA A 107 -10.14 16.08 11.16
N GLN A 108 -9.75 14.87 11.58
CA GLN A 108 -9.78 14.39 12.97
C GLN A 108 -8.49 14.74 13.75
N GLU A 109 -7.51 15.41 13.12
CA GLU A 109 -6.17 15.64 13.69
C GLU A 109 -5.45 14.33 14.09
N ARG A 110 -5.71 13.24 13.35
CA ARG A 110 -5.14 11.91 13.53
C ARG A 110 -4.22 11.55 12.37
N SER A 111 -3.26 10.68 12.66
CA SER A 111 -2.43 10.01 11.67
C SER A 111 -2.88 8.57 11.46
N TRP A 112 -2.31 7.91 10.44
CA TRP A 112 -2.43 6.45 10.30
C TRP A 112 -1.96 5.70 11.55
N TYR A 113 -0.96 6.21 12.25
CA TYR A 113 -0.41 5.57 13.45
C TYR A 113 -1.40 5.63 14.62
N ASP A 114 -2.09 6.76 14.80
CA ASP A 114 -3.12 6.89 15.84
C ASP A 114 -4.26 5.90 15.57
N PHE A 115 -4.74 5.85 14.33
CA PHE A 115 -5.77 4.89 13.92
C PHE A 115 -5.34 3.42 14.09
N LEU A 116 -4.12 3.06 13.65
CA LEU A 116 -3.63 1.69 13.76
C LEU A 116 -3.41 1.29 15.23
N MET A 117 -3.01 2.23 16.09
CA MET A 117 -2.91 2.02 17.51
C MET A 117 -4.28 1.76 18.14
N ASP A 118 -5.27 2.63 17.88
CA ASP A 118 -6.65 2.45 18.36
C ASP A 118 -7.22 1.11 17.91
N ALA A 119 -7.01 0.75 16.63
CA ALA A 119 -7.48 -0.51 16.10
C ALA A 119 -6.85 -1.73 16.78
N LEU A 120 -5.56 -1.68 17.13
CA LEU A 120 -4.90 -2.77 17.85
C LEU A 120 -5.31 -2.85 19.32
N VAL A 121 -5.48 -1.70 19.98
CA VAL A 121 -5.96 -1.62 21.37
C VAL A 121 -7.36 -2.23 21.49
N ASP A 122 -8.21 -2.03 20.47
CA ASP A 122 -9.55 -2.63 20.38
C ASP A 122 -9.55 -4.12 19.96
N GLY A 123 -8.38 -4.77 19.91
CA GLY A 123 -8.26 -6.18 19.54
C GLY A 123 -8.41 -6.45 18.03
N GLY A 124 -8.25 -5.42 17.20
CA GLY A 124 -8.27 -5.52 15.74
C GLY A 124 -7.23 -6.51 15.21
N VAL A 125 -7.69 -7.49 14.44
CA VAL A 125 -6.86 -8.51 13.81
C VAL A 125 -6.48 -8.05 12.41
N MET A 126 -5.21 -7.75 12.20
CA MET A 126 -4.67 -7.35 10.89
C MET A 126 -4.81 -8.49 9.88
N LYS A 127 -5.67 -8.30 8.88
CA LYS A 127 -5.90 -9.27 7.80
C LYS A 127 -5.13 -8.95 6.54
N ARG A 128 -4.95 -7.65 6.22
CA ARG A 128 -4.12 -7.20 5.10
C ARG A 128 -3.59 -5.80 5.34
N LEU A 129 -2.34 -5.58 4.96
CA LEU A 129 -1.70 -4.28 4.87
C LEU A 129 -0.90 -4.25 3.57
N ASP A 130 -1.16 -3.27 2.71
CA ASP A 130 -0.30 -3.03 1.55
C ASP A 130 0.36 -1.65 1.71
N LEU A 131 1.69 -1.62 1.67
CA LEU A 131 2.49 -0.41 1.58
C LEU A 131 2.92 -0.23 0.12
N ALA A 132 2.73 0.95 -0.46
CA ALA A 132 3.12 1.24 -1.82
C ALA A 132 4.21 2.31 -1.88
N ILE A 133 5.15 2.12 -2.79
CA ILE A 133 6.16 3.11 -3.19
C ILE A 133 5.84 3.49 -4.64
N ASN A 134 5.50 4.75 -4.85
CA ASN A 134 5.40 5.33 -6.17
C ASN A 134 6.79 5.76 -6.64
N ASP A 135 7.10 5.49 -7.89
CA ASP A 135 8.26 6.00 -8.60
C ASP A 135 7.76 7.01 -9.64
N HIS A 136 8.14 8.27 -9.44
CA HIS A 136 7.76 9.41 -10.27
C HIS A 136 8.73 9.62 -11.44
N THR A 137 9.87 8.95 -11.42
CA THR A 137 10.99 9.20 -12.34
C THR A 137 11.22 8.07 -13.35
N GLY A 138 10.62 6.90 -13.13
CA GLY A 138 10.85 5.73 -13.98
C GLY A 138 12.10 4.94 -13.59
N MET A 139 12.57 5.04 -12.34
CA MET A 139 13.70 4.24 -11.80
C MET A 139 13.46 2.73 -11.88
N LEU A 140 12.22 2.28 -11.75
CA LEU A 140 11.88 0.86 -11.79
C LEU A 140 11.52 0.45 -13.23
N ASP A 141 12.46 -0.13 -13.96
CA ASP A 141 12.17 -0.74 -15.27
C ASP A 141 11.60 -2.17 -15.08
N ILE A 142 10.28 -2.32 -15.21
CA ILE A 142 9.61 -3.62 -14.96
C ILE A 142 10.08 -4.70 -15.96
N PRO A 143 10.19 -4.44 -17.28
CA PRO A 143 10.84 -5.36 -18.21
C PRO A 143 12.23 -5.82 -17.78
N GLU A 144 13.12 -4.91 -17.38
CA GLU A 144 14.48 -5.22 -16.93
C GLU A 144 14.46 -6.07 -15.65
N LEU A 145 13.64 -5.68 -14.66
CA LEU A 145 13.48 -6.46 -13.42
C LEU A 145 12.96 -7.87 -13.70
N THR A 146 12.08 -8.01 -14.70
CA THR A 146 11.57 -9.31 -15.14
C THR A 146 12.68 -10.15 -15.79
N GLU A 147 13.53 -9.53 -16.61
CA GLU A 147 14.68 -10.19 -17.22
C GLU A 147 15.70 -10.63 -16.16
N LYS A 148 16.03 -9.77 -15.20
CA LYS A 148 16.88 -10.13 -14.04
C LYS A 148 16.33 -11.31 -13.25
N CYS A 149 15.00 -11.41 -13.07
CA CYS A 149 14.39 -12.59 -12.47
C CYS A 149 14.64 -13.87 -13.30
N ARG A 150 14.59 -13.79 -14.64
CA ARG A 150 14.83 -14.93 -15.54
C ARG A 150 16.31 -15.33 -15.60
N ASN A 151 17.22 -14.38 -15.44
CA ASN A 151 18.67 -14.58 -15.50
C ASN A 151 19.31 -14.98 -14.15
N GLU A 152 18.47 -15.33 -13.17
CA GLU A 152 18.88 -15.66 -11.79
C GLU A 152 19.63 -14.50 -11.09
N GLU A 153 19.37 -13.28 -11.51
CA GLU A 153 19.92 -12.03 -10.98
C GLU A 153 19.01 -11.39 -9.91
N CYS A 154 17.98 -12.12 -9.50
CA CYS A 154 17.09 -11.80 -8.39
C CYS A 154 17.38 -12.76 -7.22
N VAL A 155 18.13 -12.28 -6.22
CA VAL A 155 18.37 -13.02 -4.98
C VAL A 155 17.14 -12.85 -4.11
N SER A 156 16.38 -13.92 -3.90
CA SER A 156 15.12 -13.86 -3.17
C SER A 156 14.85 -15.13 -2.36
N VAL A 157 14.14 -14.95 -1.24
CA VAL A 157 13.56 -16.07 -0.48
C VAL A 157 12.32 -16.64 -1.19
N PHE A 158 11.73 -15.89 -2.13
CA PHE A 158 10.59 -16.34 -2.91
C PHE A 158 11.01 -17.36 -3.98
N ARG A 159 10.07 -18.26 -4.29
CA ARG A 159 10.26 -19.32 -5.29
C ARG A 159 9.33 -19.17 -6.50
N SER A 160 8.43 -18.19 -6.48
CA SER A 160 7.41 -17.99 -7.51
C SER A 160 7.47 -16.56 -8.00
N PHE A 161 7.51 -16.39 -9.33
CA PHE A 161 7.51 -15.11 -10.01
C PHE A 161 6.52 -15.18 -11.17
N LYS A 162 5.75 -14.12 -11.40
CA LYS A 162 4.82 -14.03 -12.55
C LYS A 162 4.92 -12.67 -13.19
N SER A 163 5.22 -12.64 -14.49
CA SER A 163 5.20 -11.43 -15.30
C SER A 163 3.97 -11.42 -16.21
N TYR A 164 3.27 -10.30 -16.28
CA TYR A 164 2.16 -10.05 -17.18
C TYR A 164 2.51 -8.85 -18.07
N ALA A 165 2.15 -8.94 -19.35
CA ALA A 165 2.13 -7.83 -20.30
C ALA A 165 0.68 -7.72 -20.80
N SER A 166 0.04 -6.58 -20.54
CA SER A 166 -1.38 -6.35 -20.82
C SER A 166 -1.51 -5.21 -21.82
N GLY A 167 -2.15 -5.42 -22.96
CA GLY A 167 -2.36 -4.39 -24.00
C GLY A 167 -3.77 -4.45 -24.57
N GLU A 168 -4.22 -3.37 -25.21
CA GLU A 168 -5.50 -3.35 -25.94
C GLU A 168 -5.35 -4.01 -27.32
N LEU A 169 -6.35 -4.80 -27.72
CA LEU A 169 -6.36 -5.56 -28.98
C LEU A 169 -6.71 -4.69 -30.21
N VAL A 170 -7.28 -3.50 -30.02
CA VAL A 170 -7.76 -2.64 -31.10
C VAL A 170 -7.05 -1.30 -31.02
N LYS A 171 -6.10 -1.08 -31.94
CA LYS A 171 -5.44 0.21 -32.17
C LYS A 171 -6.43 1.08 -32.94
N HIS A 172 -6.92 2.18 -32.35
CA HIS A 172 -7.83 3.06 -33.05
C HIS A 172 -7.10 4.21 -33.77
N GLU A 173 -5.91 4.64 -33.34
CA GLU A 173 -5.12 5.66 -34.06
C GLU A 173 -3.59 5.49 -33.93
N GLU A 174 -2.81 6.11 -34.82
CA GLU A 174 -1.32 6.08 -34.81
C GLU A 174 -0.69 6.73 -33.55
N GLN A 175 -1.49 7.41 -32.71
CA GLN A 175 -1.10 7.90 -31.38
C GLN A 175 -1.16 6.81 -30.30
N ASP A 176 -1.76 5.64 -30.56
CA ASP A 176 -1.86 4.48 -29.64
C ASP A 176 -0.56 3.64 -29.58
N LYS A 177 0.62 4.28 -29.64
CA LYS A 177 1.92 3.60 -29.60
C LYS A 177 2.34 3.09 -28.21
N ALA A 178 1.46 3.17 -27.21
CA ALA A 178 1.69 2.62 -25.87
C ALA A 178 1.34 1.11 -25.81
N GLY A 179 2.21 0.29 -26.39
CA GLY A 179 1.87 -1.06 -26.86
C GLY A 179 1.55 -2.14 -25.82
N MET A 180 1.79 -1.94 -24.52
CA MET A 180 1.45 -2.88 -23.43
C MET A 180 1.89 -2.26 -22.08
N GLY A 181 1.13 -2.52 -21.00
CA GLY A 181 1.56 -2.29 -19.63
C GLY A 181 2.14 -3.55 -18.99
N TYR A 182 3.23 -3.39 -18.24
CA TYR A 182 3.93 -4.51 -17.60
C TYR A 182 3.65 -4.60 -16.09
N THR A 183 3.55 -5.83 -15.59
CA THR A 183 3.39 -6.13 -14.16
C THR A 183 4.20 -7.35 -13.77
N LEU A 184 4.98 -7.24 -12.69
CA LEU A 184 5.78 -8.29 -12.09
C LEU A 184 5.30 -8.59 -10.68
N TYR A 185 4.86 -9.83 -10.46
CA TYR A 185 4.60 -10.38 -9.12
C TYR A 185 5.79 -11.19 -8.65
N ILE A 186 6.28 -10.87 -7.46
CA ILE A 186 7.39 -11.55 -6.78
C ILE A 186 6.83 -12.21 -5.52
N GLY A 187 6.82 -13.54 -5.48
CA GLY A 187 6.12 -14.31 -4.45
C GLY A 187 4.76 -14.85 -4.91
N SER A 188 4.19 -15.76 -4.11
CA SER A 188 2.89 -16.36 -4.39
C SER A 188 1.75 -15.50 -3.87
N LEU A 189 0.70 -15.27 -4.66
CA LEU A 189 -0.50 -14.55 -4.21
C LEU A 189 -1.22 -15.26 -3.05
N LYS A 190 -0.96 -16.56 -2.82
CA LYS A 190 -1.50 -17.32 -1.68
C LYS A 190 -0.68 -17.14 -0.40
N SER A 191 0.56 -16.64 -0.51
CA SER A 191 1.43 -16.44 0.65
C SER A 191 1.06 -15.17 1.42
N GLU A 192 1.57 -15.06 2.63
CA GLU A 192 1.33 -13.91 3.50
C GLU A 192 2.13 -12.67 3.13
N VAL A 193 3.10 -12.78 2.24
CA VAL A 193 3.89 -11.66 1.74
C VAL A 193 4.26 -11.89 0.29
N TYR A 194 3.98 -10.92 -0.55
CA TYR A 194 4.40 -10.91 -1.95
C TYR A 194 4.48 -9.46 -2.43
N PHE A 195 5.28 -9.21 -3.45
CA PHE A 195 5.44 -7.89 -4.04
C PHE A 195 4.77 -7.83 -5.41
N CYS A 196 4.26 -6.65 -5.75
CA CYS A 196 3.67 -6.35 -7.04
C CYS A 196 4.29 -5.07 -7.57
N VAL A 197 5.04 -5.15 -8.66
CA VAL A 197 5.69 -4.01 -9.31
C VAL A 197 5.08 -3.83 -10.68
N TYR A 198 4.61 -2.64 -11.02
CA TYR A 198 3.93 -2.42 -12.29
C TYR A 198 3.98 -0.97 -12.76
N GLU A 199 3.71 -0.78 -14.05
CA GLU A 199 3.63 0.53 -14.69
C GLU A 199 2.31 1.21 -14.33
N LYS A 200 2.39 2.12 -13.34
CA LYS A 200 1.25 2.90 -12.88
C LYS A 200 0.82 3.93 -13.90
N SER A 201 1.72 4.41 -14.75
CA SER A 201 1.39 5.30 -15.87
C SER A 201 0.40 4.64 -16.83
N TYR A 202 0.66 3.40 -17.23
CA TYR A 202 -0.25 2.62 -18.08
C TYR A 202 -1.58 2.35 -17.37
N GLU A 203 -1.57 2.02 -16.07
CA GLU A 203 -2.81 1.86 -15.30
C GLU A 203 -3.65 3.15 -15.28
N GLN A 204 -3.02 4.31 -15.10
CA GLN A 204 -3.68 5.61 -15.10
C GLN A 204 -4.23 5.98 -16.48
N TYR A 205 -3.49 5.66 -17.55
CA TYR A 205 -3.98 5.81 -18.91
C TYR A 205 -5.28 5.01 -19.13
N ILE A 206 -5.26 3.71 -18.82
CA ILE A 206 -6.45 2.85 -19.02
C ILE A 206 -7.63 3.27 -18.14
N LYS A 207 -7.39 3.68 -16.89
CA LYS A 207 -8.48 3.99 -15.95
C LYS A 207 -9.00 5.41 -16.05
N LEU A 208 -8.15 6.37 -16.39
CA LEU A 208 -8.41 7.81 -16.26
C LEU A 208 -8.17 8.58 -17.56
N GLY A 209 -7.63 7.95 -18.61
CA GLY A 209 -7.30 8.61 -19.88
C GLY A 209 -6.10 9.56 -19.80
N ILE A 210 -5.29 9.49 -18.74
CA ILE A 210 -4.11 10.35 -18.59
C ILE A 210 -3.01 9.85 -19.53
N PRO A 211 -2.45 10.68 -20.43
CA PRO A 211 -1.33 10.28 -21.28
C PRO A 211 -0.14 9.74 -20.46
N ILE A 212 0.54 8.72 -20.96
CA ILE A 212 1.59 8.00 -20.20
C ILE A 212 2.77 8.93 -19.84
N GLU A 213 3.14 9.80 -20.77
CA GLU A 213 4.15 10.84 -20.62
C GLU A 213 3.78 11.86 -19.54
N GLU A 214 2.48 12.18 -19.40
CA GLU A 214 1.94 13.12 -18.42
C GLU A 214 1.63 12.48 -17.07
N ALA A 215 1.57 11.15 -17.00
CA ALA A 215 1.22 10.45 -15.77
C ALA A 215 2.20 10.81 -14.64
N PRO A 216 1.72 11.29 -13.47
CA PRO A 216 2.59 11.78 -12.40
C PRO A 216 3.35 10.64 -11.71
N ILE A 217 2.76 9.44 -11.68
CA ILE A 217 3.39 8.23 -11.16
C ILE A 217 3.71 7.33 -12.35
N LYS A 218 4.99 7.01 -12.55
CA LYS A 218 5.43 6.13 -13.63
C LYS A 218 5.26 4.68 -13.23
N ASN A 219 5.83 4.28 -12.09
CA ASN A 219 5.77 2.92 -11.59
C ASN A 219 5.26 2.87 -10.16
N ARG A 220 4.75 1.71 -9.75
CA ARG A 220 4.42 1.45 -8.35
C ARG A 220 4.96 0.09 -7.91
N PHE A 221 5.60 0.09 -6.76
CA PHE A 221 6.00 -1.11 -6.02
C PHE A 221 5.08 -1.26 -4.81
N GLU A 222 4.32 -2.36 -4.74
CA GLU A 222 3.45 -2.67 -3.60
C GLU A 222 4.00 -3.85 -2.80
N ILE A 223 4.24 -3.62 -1.51
CA ILE A 223 4.53 -4.61 -0.48
C ILE A 223 3.20 -5.09 0.08
N ARG A 224 2.73 -6.27 -0.34
CA ARG A 224 1.43 -6.79 0.06
C ARG A 224 1.57 -7.83 1.16
N LEU A 225 0.99 -7.55 2.32
CA LEU A 225 1.13 -8.34 3.54
C LEU A 225 -0.23 -8.84 4.03
N LYS A 226 -0.30 -10.07 4.51
CA LYS A 226 -1.52 -10.67 5.06
C LYS A 226 -1.27 -11.24 6.44
N ASN A 227 -2.34 -11.33 7.24
CA ASN A 227 -2.36 -12.00 8.54
C ASN A 227 -1.15 -11.63 9.43
N GLU A 228 -0.32 -12.61 9.83
CA GLU A 228 0.82 -12.38 10.71
C GLU A 228 1.82 -11.37 10.14
N ARG A 229 2.08 -11.42 8.83
CA ARG A 229 2.99 -10.44 8.18
C ARG A 229 2.44 -9.03 8.22
N ALA A 230 1.12 -8.87 8.08
CA ALA A 230 0.47 -7.57 8.24
C ALA A 230 0.56 -7.08 9.70
N TYR A 231 0.29 -7.96 10.67
CA TYR A 231 0.41 -7.63 12.10
C TYR A 231 1.83 -7.17 12.46
N TYR A 232 2.87 -7.92 12.07
CA TYR A 232 4.24 -7.55 12.39
C TYR A 232 4.68 -6.24 11.71
N ALA A 233 4.20 -5.96 10.50
CA ALA A 233 4.48 -4.69 9.85
C ALA A 233 3.80 -3.52 10.55
N VAL A 234 2.54 -3.66 10.98
CA VAL A 234 1.87 -2.64 11.80
C VAL A 234 2.61 -2.41 13.12
N ARG A 235 3.06 -3.48 13.78
CA ARG A 235 3.86 -3.36 15.01
C ARG A 235 5.15 -2.60 14.78
N ASP A 236 5.89 -2.91 13.71
CA ASP A 236 7.13 -2.19 13.38
C ASP A 236 6.85 -0.70 13.03
N LEU A 237 5.77 -0.42 12.28
CA LEU A 237 5.31 0.95 12.00
C LEU A 237 5.06 1.73 13.29
N LEU A 238 4.31 1.16 14.25
CA LEU A 238 4.01 1.79 15.54
C LEU A 238 5.21 1.85 16.49
N THR A 239 6.23 1.01 16.29
CA THR A 239 7.45 1.04 17.11
C THR A 239 8.38 2.17 16.67
N TYR A 240 8.50 2.38 15.35
CA TYR A 240 9.51 3.27 14.80
C TYR A 240 8.97 4.57 14.24
N TYR A 241 7.66 4.67 14.01
CA TYR A 241 7.01 5.82 13.37
C TYR A 241 7.69 6.21 12.04
N ASP A 242 8.17 5.20 11.33
CA ASP A 242 8.95 5.32 10.10
C ASP A 242 8.53 4.25 9.10
N ALA A 243 7.69 4.67 8.15
CA ALA A 243 7.17 3.80 7.10
C ALA A 243 8.28 3.38 6.13
N GLU A 244 9.22 4.28 5.81
CA GLU A 244 10.32 4.01 4.88
C GLU A 244 11.22 2.91 5.43
N ARG A 245 11.64 3.06 6.69
CA ARG A 245 12.42 2.05 7.39
C ARG A 245 11.71 0.70 7.38
N THR A 246 10.42 0.69 7.70
CA THR A 246 9.63 -0.56 7.74
C THR A 246 9.60 -1.21 6.35
N ALA A 247 9.23 -0.46 5.32
CA ALA A 247 9.12 -0.95 3.95
C ALA A 247 10.47 -1.48 3.41
N PHE A 248 11.55 -0.72 3.53
CA PHE A 248 12.86 -1.15 3.06
C PHE A 248 13.43 -2.32 3.88
N SER A 249 13.14 -2.41 5.19
CA SER A 249 13.50 -3.59 5.98
C SER A 249 12.83 -4.87 5.46
N ILE A 250 11.57 -4.75 4.98
CA ILE A 250 10.86 -5.86 4.35
C ILE A 250 11.44 -6.14 2.98
N ILE A 251 11.61 -5.15 2.10
CA ILE A 251 12.15 -5.36 0.75
C ILE A 251 13.52 -6.05 0.83
N ASN A 252 14.46 -5.49 1.59
CA ASN A 252 15.84 -5.98 1.69
C ASN A 252 15.95 -7.38 2.29
N ARG A 253 14.96 -7.80 3.08
CA ARG A 253 14.89 -9.17 3.62
C ARG A 253 14.48 -10.19 2.54
N TYR A 254 13.65 -9.79 1.59
CA TYR A 254 12.98 -10.73 0.69
C TYR A 254 13.51 -10.72 -0.74
N VAL A 255 14.03 -9.59 -1.23
CA VAL A 255 14.51 -9.47 -2.60
C VAL A 255 15.70 -8.53 -2.71
N ARG A 256 16.66 -8.91 -3.57
CA ARG A 256 17.76 -8.06 -4.01
C ARG A 256 18.06 -8.37 -5.47
N PHE A 257 18.00 -7.34 -6.31
CA PHE A 257 18.46 -7.43 -7.70
C PHE A 257 19.96 -7.14 -7.75
N VAL A 258 20.70 -7.96 -8.49
CA VAL A 258 22.16 -7.84 -8.63
C VAL A 258 22.56 -7.81 -10.09
N ASP A 259 23.75 -7.29 -10.39
CA ASP A 259 24.37 -7.41 -11.70
C ASP A 259 25.28 -8.64 -11.73
N LYS A 260 25.34 -9.31 -12.88
CA LYS A 260 26.26 -10.42 -13.07
C LYS A 260 27.70 -9.90 -13.21
N GLU A 261 28.48 -10.07 -12.15
CA GLU A 261 29.93 -9.96 -12.23
C GLU A 261 30.55 -11.33 -12.56
N ALA A 262 31.52 -11.36 -13.48
CA ALA A 262 32.34 -12.54 -13.69
C ALA A 262 33.10 -12.88 -12.38
N ASP A 263 33.15 -14.16 -12.02
CA ASP A 263 33.91 -14.73 -10.89
C ASP A 263 33.46 -14.42 -9.45
N LYS A 264 32.27 -13.83 -9.23
CA LYS A 264 31.70 -13.72 -7.87
C LYS A 264 30.53 -14.67 -7.62
N LYS A 265 30.59 -15.41 -6.50
CA LYS A 265 29.44 -16.18 -6.00
C LYS A 265 28.34 -15.20 -5.56
N ARG A 266 27.11 -15.48 -6.00
CA ARG A 266 25.89 -14.77 -5.60
C ARG A 266 25.48 -15.27 -4.20
N SER A 267 25.89 -14.56 -3.15
CA SER A 267 25.45 -14.83 -1.75
C SER A 267 24.51 -13.75 -1.26
#